data_AF-A0A9D6JG95-F1
#
_entry.id   AF-A0A9D6JG95-F1
#
_cell.length_a   1.000
_cell.length_b   1.000
_cell.length_c   1.000
_cell.angle_alpha   90.00
_cell.angle_beta   90.00
_cell.angle_gamma   90.00
#
_symmetry.space_group_name_H-M   'P 1'
#
loop_
_entity.id
_entity.type
_entity.pdbx_description
1 polymer ?
#
loop_
_entity_poly.entity_id
_entity_poly.type
_entity_poly.pdbx_seq_one_letter_code
_entity_poly.pdbx_strand_id
1 'polypeptide(L)' 'MEVSWEKAEVSCPNCLEILVLRPGLEEIWCQRCEVGYDVMESRNPKDPERTVLVLSKKRGTPGRA' A
#
# COMPACT_ATOMS: atom_id res chain seq x y z
N MET A 1 10.04 16.06 -5.76
CA MET A 1 9.24 16.09 -4.51
C MET A 1 10.02 15.26 -3.52
N GLU A 2 10.51 15.84 -2.43
CA GLU A 2 11.26 15.08 -1.41
C GLU A 2 10.28 14.21 -0.63
N VAL A 3 10.43 12.89 -0.74
CA VAL A 3 9.59 11.94 -0.01
C VAL A 3 10.01 11.99 1.46
N SER A 4 9.13 12.53 2.31
CA SER A 4 9.45 12.85 3.72
C SER A 4 9.37 11.66 4.67
N TRP A 5 9.19 10.44 4.15
CA TRP A 5 9.03 9.23 4.94
C TRP A 5 10.05 8.17 4.49
N GLU A 6 10.55 7.35 5.41
CA GLU A 6 11.55 6.31 5.11
C GLU A 6 10.93 4.90 5.01
N LYS A 7 9.89 4.66 5.81
CA LYS A 7 9.15 3.39 5.89
C LYS A 7 7.73 3.66 6.38
N ALA A 8 6.76 2.89 5.90
CA ALA A 8 5.42 2.84 6.48
C ALA A 8 4.99 1.39 6.69
N GLU A 9 4.36 1.12 7.83
CA GLU A 9 3.78 -0.19 8.13
C GLU A 9 2.27 -0.09 7.97
N VAL A 10 1.70 -0.93 7.12
CA VAL A 10 0.26 -0.98 6.86
C VAL A 10 -0.22 -2.41 6.98
N SER A 11 -1.45 -2.60 7.45
CA SER A 11 -2.04 -3.93 7.53
C SER A 11 -2.69 -4.31 6.21
N CYS A 12 -2.47 -5.56 5.77
CA CYS A 12 -3.21 -6.14 4.66
C CYS A 12 -4.73 -6.07 4.95
N PRO A 13 -5.54 -5.50 4.04
CA PRO A 13 -6.99 -5.36 4.25
C PRO A 13 -7.74 -6.68 4.49
N ASN A 14 -7.17 -7.81 4.07
CA ASN A 14 -7.83 -9.12 4.14
C ASN A 14 -7.40 -9.97 5.35
N CYS A 15 -6.10 -10.02 5.67
CA CYS A 15 -5.56 -10.93 6.70
C CYS A 15 -4.84 -10.23 7.85
N LEU A 16 -4.78 -8.88 7.82
CA LEU A 16 -4.11 -8.02 8.80
C LEU A 16 -2.59 -8.26 8.96
N GLU A 17 -1.98 -9.03 8.05
CA GLU A 17 -0.53 -9.16 7.97
C GLU A 17 0.13 -7.78 7.76
N ILE A 18 1.22 -7.52 8.47
CA ILE A 18 1.95 -6.26 8.35
C ILE A 18 2.72 -6.25 7.04
N LEU A 19 2.39 -5.29 6.18
CA LEU A 19 3.07 -4.99 4.94
C LEU A 19 3.95 -3.75 5.13
N VAL A 20 5.20 -3.84 4.71
CA VAL A 20 6.18 -2.77 4.84
C VAL A 20 6.34 -2.05 3.51
N LEU A 21 5.96 -0.76 3.48
CA LEU A 21 6.12 0.12 2.34
C LEU A 21 7.44 0.88 2.44
N ARG A 22 8.02 1.22 1.28
CA ARG A 22 9.19 2.10 1.11
C ARG A 22 8.87 3.21 0.11
N PRO A 23 9.55 4.36 0.19
CA PRO A 23 9.42 5.45 -0.79
C PRO A 23 9.50 4.96 -2.23
N GLY A 24 8.57 5.40 -3.07
CA GLY A 24 8.54 5.05 -4.49
C GLY A 24 8.07 3.61 -4.79
N LEU A 25 7.63 2.84 -3.79
CA LEU A 25 7.01 1.54 -4.02
C LEU A 25 5.61 1.73 -4.62
N GLU A 26 5.40 1.27 -5.85
CA GLU A 26 4.11 1.38 -6.56
C GLU A 26 3.21 0.14 -6.39
N GLU A 27 3.79 -1.00 -6.02
CA GLU A 27 3.07 -2.26 -5.84
C GLU A 27 3.60 -3.03 -4.62
N ILE A 28 2.69 -3.67 -3.90
CA ILE A 28 3.04 -4.59 -2.82
C ILE A 28 2.21 -5.87 -2.88
N TRP A 29 2.83 -7.00 -2.53
CA TRP A 29 2.19 -8.31 -2.49
C TRP A 29 2.03 -8.80 -1.05
N CYS A 30 0.82 -9.18 -0.67
CA CYS A 30 0.58 -9.91 0.58
C CYS A 30 0.81 -11.41 0.32
N GLN A 31 1.84 -11.97 0.94
CA GLN A 31 2.19 -13.39 0.77
C GLN A 31 1.12 -14.31 1.34
N ARG A 32 0.49 -13.95 2.46
CA ARG A 32 -0.54 -14.78 3.09
C ARG A 32 -1.85 -14.86 2.32
N CYS A 33 -2.23 -13.77 1.65
CA CYS A 33 -3.46 -13.74 0.84
C CYS A 33 -3.23 -14.07 -0.62
N GLU A 34 -1.98 -14.04 -1.07
CA GLU A 34 -1.62 -14.10 -2.49
C GLU A 34 -2.35 -13.03 -3.32
N VAL A 35 -2.40 -11.81 -2.78
CA VAL A 35 -3.05 -10.66 -3.43
C VAL A 35 -2.06 -9.50 -3.52
N GLY A 36 -2.02 -8.90 -4.70
CA GLY A 36 -1.28 -7.68 -5.00
C GLY A 36 -2.13 -6.42 -4.80
N TYR A 37 -1.49 -5.38 -4.30
CA TYR A 37 -2.07 -4.07 -4.10
C TYR A 37 -1.21 -3.02 -4.79
N ASP A 38 -1.86 -2.12 -5.51
CA ASP A 38 -1.22 -0.89 -5.96
C ASP A 38 -1.14 0.06 -4.76
N VAL A 39 0.04 0.67 -4.59
CA VAL A 39 0.34 1.61 -3.52
C VAL A 39 0.26 3.01 -4.12
N MET A 40 -0.66 3.82 -3.61
CA MET A 40 -0.87 5.17 -4.10
C MET A 40 -0.68 6.19 -2.98
N GLU A 41 0.03 7.26 -3.29
CA GLU A 41 0.05 8.46 -2.46
C GLU A 41 -1.18 9.31 -2.80
N SER A 42 -1.96 9.66 -1.78
CA SER A 42 -3.11 10.55 -1.89
C SER A 42 -3.01 11.65 -0.83
N ARG A 43 -3.70 12.78 -1.05
CA ARG A 43 -3.78 13.85 -0.03
C ARG A 43 -4.85 13.50 0.98
N ASN A 44 -4.58 13.75 2.26
CA ASN A 44 -5.58 13.52 3.30
C ASN A 44 -6.74 14.51 3.11
N PRO A 45 -7.99 14.03 2.98
CA PRO A 45 -9.15 14.91 2.75
C PRO A 45 -9.46 15.86 3.90
N LYS A 46 -8.99 15.55 5.13
CA LYS A 46 -9.16 16.42 6.31
C LYS A 46 -7.96 17.33 6.56
N ASP A 47 -6.80 17.02 5.98
CA ASP A 47 -5.56 17.76 6.15
C ASP A 47 -4.74 17.71 4.84
N PRO A 48 -4.95 18.66 3.91
CA PRO A 48 -4.35 18.61 2.57
C PRO A 48 -2.82 18.66 2.55
N GLU A 49 -2.17 19.09 3.64
CA GLU A 49 -0.71 19.12 3.75
C GLU A 49 -0.12 17.74 4.10
N ARG A 50 -0.96 16.77 4.51
CA ARG A 50 -0.54 15.40 4.80
C ARG A 50 -0.79 14.47 3.62
N THR A 51 0.24 13.70 3.28
CA THR A 51 0.13 12.56 2.36
C THR A 51 -0.29 11.30 3.12
N VAL A 52 -1.22 10.54 2.56
CA VAL A 52 -1.64 9.21 3.02
C VAL A 52 -1.32 8.17 1.97
N LEU A 53 -0.93 6.98 2.43
CA LEU A 53 -0.71 5.83 1.56
C LEU A 53 -2.00 5.01 1.51
N VAL A 54 -2.45 4.71 0.30
CA VAL A 54 -3.67 3.95 0.03
C VAL A 54 -3.30 2.67 -0.69
N LEU A 55 -3.83 1.54 -0.22
CA LEU A 55 -3.73 0.26 -0.91
C LEU A 55 -4.99 0.05 -1.76
N SER A 56 -4.82 -0.06 -3.07
CA SER A 56 -5.89 -0.44 -3.99
C SER A 56 -5.69 -1.88 -4.42
N LYS A 57 -6.72 -2.72 -4.31
CA LYS A 57 -6.61 -4.12 -4.75
C LYS A 57 -6.46 -4.16 -6.27
N LYS A 58 -5.35 -4.75 -6.75
CA LYS A 58 -5.10 -4.86 -8.17
C LYS A 58 -6.13 -5.79 -8.80
N ARG A 59 -6.89 -5.30 -9.79
CA ARG A 59 -7.90 -6.12 -10.50
C ARG A 59 -7.15 -7.16 -11.34
N GLY A 60 -7.24 -8.43 -10.92
CA GLY A 60 -6.75 -9.55 -11.72
C GLY A 60 -5.54 -10.29 -11.17
N THR A 61 -5.18 -10.17 -9.88
CA THR A 61 -4.24 -11.12 -9.27
C THR A 61 -4.91 -12.48 -9.18
N PRO A 62 -4.51 -13.48 -9.99
CA PRO A 62 -4.95 -14.83 -9.75
C PRO A 62 -4.28 -15.25 -8.45
N GLY A 63 -5.05 -15.79 -7.50
CA GLY A 63 -4.44 -16.69 -6.52
C GLY A 63 -3.66 -17.72 -7.33
N ARG A 64 -2.37 -17.84 -7.05
CA ARG A 64 -1.44 -18.60 -7.88
C ARG A 64 -1.93 -20.06 -7.87
N ALA A 65 -2.32 -20.57 -9.04
CA ALA A 65 -2.54 -22.00 -9.26
C ALA A 65 -1.20 -22.74 -9.25
#